data_AF-A0AAD7AKM2-F1
#
_entry.id   AF-A0AAD7AKM2-F1
#
_cell.length_a   1.000
_cell.length_b   1.000
_cell.length_c   1.000
_cell.angle_alpha   90.00
_cell.angle_beta   90.00
_cell.angle_gamma   90.00
#
_symmetry.space_group_name_H-M   'P 1'
#
loop_
_entity.id
_entity.type
_entity.pdbx_description
1 polymer ?
#
loop_
_entity_poly.entity_id
_entity_poly.type
_entity_poly.pdbx_seq_one_letter_code
_entity_poly.pdbx_strand_id
1 'polypeptide(L)'
;MTFFVLHASLKHCGPFSCTNQRLASGVPRQNLVPNIPEKPLDMSEPAWIHLAFDPQCHFCWAKGVRVVEWRFRVRICGKCNKIHMTTSKPPAKDSTESLIHDMVPQRSSKKGNSTYLIRDYQAVAAKYSAITSPEDSKTFVAERKELIKHIYTHAEQCEVCAVQSF
;
A
#
# COMPACT_ATOMS: atom_id res chain seq x y z
N MET A 1 -52.60 22.92 -3.60
CA MET A 1 -51.81 23.01 -2.34
C MET A 1 -51.53 21.61 -1.85
N THR A 2 -50.38 21.43 -1.17
CA THR A 2 -49.83 20.25 -0.47
C THR A 2 -49.16 19.09 -1.28
N PHE A 3 -47.82 19.19 -1.27
CA PHE A 3 -46.76 18.18 -1.06
C PHE A 3 -46.55 17.00 -2.02
N PHE A 4 -45.53 17.13 -2.87
CA PHE A 4 -44.65 16.04 -3.29
C PHE A 4 -43.55 15.84 -2.23
N VAL A 5 -43.33 14.61 -1.77
CA VAL A 5 -42.12 14.20 -1.04
C VAL A 5 -41.15 13.61 -2.05
N LEU A 6 -40.05 14.32 -2.30
CA LEU A 6 -38.87 13.82 -3.01
C LEU A 6 -37.95 13.14 -2.00
N HIS A 7 -37.72 11.84 -2.15
CA HIS A 7 -36.63 11.14 -1.49
C HIS A 7 -35.39 11.27 -2.39
N ALA A 8 -34.42 12.08 -1.99
CA ALA A 8 -33.14 12.23 -2.67
C ALA A 8 -32.01 11.62 -1.84
N SER A 9 -31.25 10.76 -2.52
CA SER A 9 -30.17 9.92 -2.03
C SER A 9 -28.93 10.69 -1.56
N LEU A 10 -28.31 10.18 -0.50
CA LEU A 10 -27.11 10.70 0.16
C LEU A 10 -25.87 10.59 -0.75
N LYS A 11 -25.26 11.73 -1.07
CA LYS A 11 -23.86 11.82 -1.53
C LYS A 11 -23.08 12.62 -0.49
N HIS A 12 -22.31 11.94 0.34
CA HIS A 12 -21.35 12.58 1.25
C HIS A 12 -19.96 12.59 0.62
N CYS A 13 -19.60 13.71 -0.01
CA CYS A 13 -18.21 14.16 -0.10
C CYS A 13 -18.10 15.41 0.79
N GLY A 14 -17.33 15.32 1.88
CA GLY A 14 -17.16 16.41 2.84
C GLY A 14 -16.35 17.58 2.28
N PRO A 15 -16.53 18.81 2.79
CA PRO A 15 -15.99 20.02 2.21
C PRO A 15 -14.76 20.50 2.97
N PHE A 16 -13.55 20.24 2.48
CA PHE A 16 -12.38 21.04 2.85
C PHE A 16 -11.52 21.29 1.61
N SER A 17 -12.04 22.18 0.76
CA SER A 17 -11.25 22.92 -0.22
C SER A 17 -10.69 24.15 0.51
N CYS A 18 -9.38 24.17 0.78
CA CYS A 18 -8.72 25.39 1.22
C CYS A 18 -7.89 25.96 0.07
N THR A 19 -8.47 26.97 -0.56
CA THR A 19 -7.79 27.95 -1.40
C THR A 19 -6.76 28.72 -0.59
N ASN A 20 -5.64 28.99 -1.25
CA ASN A 20 -4.44 29.65 -0.75
C ASN A 20 -4.75 31.12 -0.39
N GLN A 21 -4.75 31.45 0.90
CA GLN A 21 -4.72 32.83 1.38
C GLN A 21 -3.58 32.99 2.38
N ARG A 22 -2.54 33.73 1.98
CA ARG A 22 -1.52 34.27 2.89
C ARG A 22 -2.22 35.14 3.94
N LEU A 23 -1.88 34.98 5.22
CA LEU A 23 -1.40 36.05 6.12
C LEU A 23 -1.21 35.57 7.57
N ALA A 24 -0.18 36.16 8.20
CA ALA A 24 -0.01 36.51 9.61
C ALA A 24 0.05 35.42 10.72
N SER A 25 1.20 35.45 11.40
CA SER A 25 1.52 35.12 12.80
C SER A 25 0.38 34.64 13.73
N GLY A 26 0.57 33.46 14.33
CA GLY A 26 0.01 33.15 15.66
C GLY A 26 -0.89 31.92 15.80
N VAL A 27 -1.02 31.05 14.79
CA VAL A 27 -1.90 29.86 14.90
C VAL A 27 -1.18 28.70 15.61
N PRO A 28 -1.78 28.07 16.65
CA PRO A 28 -1.25 26.87 17.28
C PRO A 28 -1.05 25.75 16.26
N ARG A 29 0.04 24.98 16.45
CA ARG A 29 0.60 23.98 15.53
C ARG A 29 -0.28 22.73 15.33
N GLN A 30 -1.61 22.84 15.30
CA GLN A 30 -2.50 21.68 15.31
C GLN A 30 -2.86 21.12 13.92
N ASN A 31 -2.58 21.82 12.82
CA ASN A 31 -3.02 21.39 11.48
C ASN A 31 -1.89 21.34 10.43
N LEU A 32 -0.72 20.83 10.81
CA LEU A 32 0.42 20.62 9.89
C LEU A 32 0.77 19.13 9.73
N VAL A 33 -0.14 18.23 10.09
CA VAL A 33 -0.01 16.84 9.64
C VAL A 33 -0.47 16.86 8.18
N PRO A 34 0.41 16.62 7.18
CA PRO A 34 -0.05 16.39 5.82
C PRO A 34 -1.16 15.34 5.87
N ASN A 35 -2.15 15.43 4.97
CA ASN A 35 -3.28 14.50 4.88
C ASN A 35 -2.75 13.08 4.64
N ILE A 36 -2.28 12.40 5.69
CA ILE A 36 -1.73 11.05 5.63
C ILE A 36 -2.91 10.12 5.85
N PRO A 37 -3.04 9.06 5.04
CA PRO A 37 -4.10 8.10 5.22
C PRO A 37 -4.07 7.48 6.62
N GLU A 38 -5.24 7.02 7.07
CA GLU A 38 -5.33 6.24 8.28
C GLU A 38 -4.43 5.01 8.21
N LYS A 39 -3.92 4.57 9.36
CA LYS A 39 -3.08 3.38 9.48
C LYS A 39 -3.80 2.16 8.86
N PRO A 40 -3.13 1.39 7.99
CA PRO A 40 -3.76 0.21 7.42
C PRO A 40 -3.91 -0.91 8.47
N LEU A 41 -4.88 -1.79 8.29
CA LEU A 41 -5.20 -2.85 9.27
C LEU A 41 -4.11 -3.93 9.38
N ASP A 42 -3.32 -4.13 8.31
CA ASP A 42 -2.24 -5.12 8.24
C ASP A 42 -0.95 -4.68 8.94
N MET A 43 -0.94 -3.53 9.61
CA MET A 43 0.26 -2.93 10.21
C MET A 43 0.00 -2.38 11.62
N SER A 44 1.00 -2.48 12.49
CA SER A 44 0.98 -1.82 13.80
C SER A 44 1.23 -0.32 13.67
N GLU A 45 0.76 0.46 14.65
CA GLU A 45 0.92 1.92 14.62
C GLU A 45 2.40 2.35 14.60
N PRO A 46 3.32 1.76 15.39
CA PRO A 46 4.73 2.11 15.30
C PRO A 46 5.35 1.81 13.92
N ALA A 47 4.99 0.69 13.30
CA ALA A 47 5.47 0.34 11.97
C ALA A 47 4.94 1.31 10.90
N TRP A 48 3.69 1.74 11.03
CA TRP A 48 3.09 2.73 10.14
C TRP A 48 3.76 4.09 10.27
N ILE A 49 3.98 4.58 11.50
CA ILE A 49 4.68 5.84 11.75
C ILE A 49 6.09 5.78 11.18
N HIS A 50 6.81 4.68 11.40
CA HIS A 50 8.15 4.51 10.84
C HIS A 50 8.13 4.55 9.31
N LEU A 51 7.21 3.84 8.65
CA LEU A 51 7.06 3.85 7.20
C LEU A 51 6.72 5.26 6.67
N ALA A 52 5.74 5.93 7.27
CA ALA A 52 5.23 7.20 6.78
C ALA A 52 6.22 8.34 6.99
N PHE A 53 6.91 8.40 8.13
CA PHE A 53 7.66 9.59 8.54
C PHE A 53 9.18 9.44 8.62
N ASP A 54 9.71 8.23 8.86
CA ASP A 54 11.15 8.05 9.04
C ASP A 54 11.84 7.78 7.70
N PRO A 55 12.71 8.68 7.18
CA PRO A 55 13.33 8.53 5.87
C PRO A 55 14.52 7.54 5.91
N GLN A 56 14.32 6.37 6.49
CA GLN A 56 15.33 5.31 6.65
C GLN A 56 15.00 4.07 5.81
N CYS A 57 16.03 3.42 5.29
CA CYS A 57 15.90 2.13 4.64
C CYS A 57 15.51 1.06 5.66
N HIS A 58 14.43 0.30 5.41
CA HIS A 58 13.98 -0.77 6.31
C HIS A 58 14.94 -1.97 6.39
N PHE A 59 15.93 -2.05 5.50
CA PHE A 59 16.85 -3.19 5.42
C PHE A 59 18.24 -2.88 5.97
N CYS A 60 18.70 -1.62 5.86
CA CYS A 60 20.05 -1.24 6.28
C CYS A 60 20.11 0.04 7.10
N TRP A 61 18.96 0.66 7.42
CA TRP A 61 18.84 1.88 8.23
C TRP A 61 19.55 3.12 7.66
N ALA A 62 20.01 3.05 6.41
CA ALA A 62 20.57 4.20 5.72
C ALA A 62 19.51 5.32 5.62
N LYS A 63 19.90 6.53 6.01
CA LYS A 63 19.05 7.74 5.99
C LYS A 63 18.89 8.28 4.56
N GLY A 64 17.89 9.14 4.37
CA GLY A 64 17.67 9.88 3.12
C GLY A 64 16.79 9.15 2.10
N VAL A 65 16.11 8.08 2.49
CA VAL A 65 15.17 7.37 1.60
C VAL A 65 13.83 8.12 1.58
N ARG A 66 13.69 9.04 0.62
CA ARG A 66 12.49 9.91 0.51
C ARG A 66 11.27 9.21 -0.07
N VAL A 67 11.48 8.29 -1.01
CA VAL A 67 10.40 7.55 -1.68
C VAL A 67 9.94 6.39 -0.80
N VAL A 68 8.63 6.28 -0.61
CA VAL A 68 7.98 5.13 0.04
C VAL A 68 7.45 4.20 -1.03
N GLU A 69 7.73 2.90 -0.88
CA GLU A 69 7.10 1.86 -1.68
C GLU A 69 5.84 1.38 -0.95
N TRP A 70 4.73 2.11 -1.11
CA TRP A 70 3.51 1.91 -0.31
C TRP A 70 2.88 0.53 -0.48
N ARG A 71 2.95 -0.06 -1.69
CA ARG A 71 2.48 -1.43 -1.96
C ARG A 71 3.31 -2.50 -1.25
N PHE A 72 4.60 -2.24 -1.07
CA PHE A 72 5.53 -3.17 -0.42
C PHE A 72 5.72 -2.88 1.06
N ARG A 73 5.07 -1.82 1.58
CA ARG A 73 5.15 -1.40 2.99
C ARG A 73 6.59 -1.16 3.45
N VAL A 74 7.44 -0.60 2.58
CA VAL A 74 8.85 -0.34 2.90
C VAL A 74 9.35 0.99 2.34
N ARG A 75 10.36 1.55 2.99
CA ARG A 75 11.33 2.47 2.39
C ARG A 75 12.59 1.69 2.08
N ILE A 76 13.06 1.77 0.84
CA ILE A 76 14.21 0.99 0.38
C ILE A 76 15.22 1.87 -0.37
N CYS A 77 16.49 1.83 0.05
CA CYS A 77 17.56 2.53 -0.67
C CYS A 77 17.92 1.80 -1.98
N GLY A 78 18.57 2.50 -2.91
CA GLY A 78 18.95 1.90 -4.20
C GLY A 78 19.84 0.67 -4.11
N LYS A 79 20.70 0.56 -3.09
CA LYS A 79 21.52 -0.64 -2.84
C LYS A 79 20.66 -1.83 -2.42
N CYS A 80 19.78 -1.63 -1.45
CA CYS A 80 18.89 -2.68 -0.94
C CYS A 80 17.83 -3.09 -1.97
N ASN A 81 17.38 -2.18 -2.83
CA ASN A 81 16.44 -2.49 -3.90
C ASN A 81 16.97 -3.62 -4.80
N LYS A 82 18.24 -3.54 -5.22
CA LYS A 82 18.90 -4.58 -6.03
C LYS A 82 19.06 -5.93 -5.33
N ILE A 83 18.98 -5.96 -4.00
CA ILE A 83 19.19 -7.17 -3.19
C ILE A 83 17.86 -7.82 -2.82
N HIS A 84 16.84 -7.01 -2.49
CA HIS A 84 15.60 -7.50 -1.89
C HIS A 84 14.41 -7.48 -2.85
N MET A 85 14.52 -6.82 -4.01
CA MET A 85 13.50 -6.85 -5.05
C MET A 85 14.01 -7.61 -6.27
N THR A 86 13.10 -8.36 -6.89
CA THR A 86 13.36 -8.98 -8.18
C THR A 86 12.31 -8.54 -9.17
N THR A 87 12.67 -8.53 -10.46
CA THR A 87 11.76 -8.23 -11.57
C THR A 87 11.84 -9.34 -12.57
N SER A 88 10.72 -10.00 -12.84
CA SER A 88 10.64 -11.10 -13.80
C SER A 88 9.47 -10.90 -14.74
N LYS A 89 9.49 -11.61 -15.86
CA LYS A 89 8.26 -11.84 -16.61
C LYS A 89 7.29 -12.61 -15.71
N PRO A 90 5.98 -12.40 -15.86
CA PRO A 90 5.00 -13.25 -15.19
C PRO A 90 5.24 -14.70 -15.62
N PRO A 91 5.11 -15.65 -14.69
CA PRO A 91 5.26 -17.07 -14.99
C PRO A 91 4.16 -17.54 -15.97
N ALA A 92 4.31 -18.75 -16.48
CA ALA A 92 3.29 -19.38 -17.30
C ALA A 92 1.95 -19.45 -16.53
N LYS A 93 0.85 -19.18 -17.24
CA LYS A 93 -0.50 -19.28 -16.69
C LYS A 93 -0.72 -20.67 -16.07
N ASP A 94 -1.50 -20.71 -15.00
CA ASP A 94 -1.93 -21.93 -14.30
C ASP A 94 -0.80 -22.73 -13.62
N SER A 95 0.41 -22.17 -13.54
CA SER A 95 1.50 -22.73 -12.72
C SER A 95 1.36 -22.37 -11.25
N THR A 96 1.93 -23.19 -10.36
CA THR A 96 2.05 -22.86 -8.93
C THR A 96 2.79 -21.54 -8.72
N GLU A 97 3.80 -21.25 -9.54
CA GLU A 97 4.50 -19.97 -9.52
C GLU A 97 3.57 -18.80 -9.81
N SER A 98 2.69 -18.92 -10.82
CA SER A 98 1.66 -17.91 -11.12
C SER A 98 0.73 -17.66 -9.95
N LEU A 99 0.32 -18.73 -9.26
CA LEU A 99 -0.56 -18.61 -8.11
C LEU A 99 0.15 -17.89 -6.95
N ILE A 100 1.40 -18.25 -6.62
CA ILE A 100 2.18 -17.59 -5.56
C ILE A 100 2.40 -16.12 -5.90
N HIS A 101 2.69 -15.83 -7.16
CA HIS A 101 2.92 -14.47 -7.63
C HIS A 101 1.67 -13.58 -7.48
N ASP A 102 0.46 -14.13 -7.66
CA ASP A 102 -0.80 -13.43 -7.39
C ASP A 102 -1.12 -13.28 -5.90
N MET A 103 -0.43 -14.02 -5.03
CA MET A 103 -0.57 -13.98 -3.58
C MET A 103 0.44 -13.04 -2.88
N VAL A 104 1.18 -12.23 -3.63
CA VAL A 104 2.06 -11.19 -3.06
C VAL A 104 1.79 -9.80 -3.64
N PRO A 105 2.07 -8.72 -2.89
CA PRO A 105 2.10 -7.38 -3.46
C PRO A 105 3.12 -7.30 -4.60
N GLN A 106 2.74 -6.61 -5.66
CA GLN A 106 3.52 -6.45 -6.87
C GLN A 106 3.31 -5.07 -7.51
N ARG A 107 4.29 -4.67 -8.32
CA ARG A 107 4.13 -3.56 -9.28
C ARG A 107 4.45 -4.06 -10.69
N SER A 108 3.56 -3.76 -11.61
CA SER A 108 3.72 -4.13 -13.01
C SER A 108 4.38 -3.00 -13.79
N SER A 109 5.29 -3.35 -14.69
CA SER A 109 5.90 -2.42 -15.64
C SER A 109 5.11 -2.35 -16.94
N LYS A 110 5.32 -1.30 -17.75
CA LYS A 110 4.73 -1.18 -19.10
C LYS A 110 5.08 -2.36 -20.03
N LYS A 111 6.20 -3.04 -19.76
CA LYS A 111 6.66 -4.20 -20.54
C LYS A 111 6.04 -5.53 -20.06
N GLY A 112 5.07 -5.48 -19.14
CA GLY A 112 4.42 -6.64 -18.57
C GLY A 112 5.23 -7.38 -17.49
N ASN A 113 6.47 -6.96 -17.20
CA ASN A 113 7.23 -7.53 -16.08
C ASN A 113 6.60 -7.14 -14.75
N SER A 114 6.72 -8.01 -13.75
CA SER A 114 6.31 -7.73 -12.39
C SER A 114 7.52 -7.67 -11.45
N THR A 115 7.48 -6.72 -10.53
CA THR A 115 8.45 -6.56 -9.45
C THR A 115 7.77 -6.88 -8.12
N TYR A 116 8.46 -7.63 -7.26
CA TYR A 116 8.01 -7.99 -5.92
C TYR A 116 9.17 -8.09 -4.93
N LEU A 117 8.87 -8.10 -3.63
CA LEU A 117 9.84 -8.36 -2.58
C LEU A 117 10.14 -9.86 -2.49
N ILE A 118 11.42 -10.21 -2.57
CA ILE A 118 11.89 -11.61 -2.53
C ILE A 118 11.46 -12.29 -1.23
N ARG A 119 11.59 -11.60 -0.08
CA ARG A 119 11.22 -12.15 1.23
C ARG A 119 9.72 -12.52 1.29
N ASP A 120 8.86 -11.70 0.71
CA ASP A 120 7.40 -11.88 0.78
C ASP A 120 6.98 -13.04 -0.12
N TYR A 121 7.59 -13.13 -1.31
CA TYR A 121 7.41 -14.28 -2.21
C TYR A 121 7.83 -15.58 -1.53
N GLN A 122 9.04 -15.62 -0.95
CA GLN A 122 9.54 -16.81 -0.27
C GLN A 122 8.67 -17.21 0.92
N ALA A 123 8.21 -16.25 1.73
CA ALA A 123 7.33 -16.52 2.87
C ALA A 123 5.97 -17.11 2.43
N VAL A 124 5.36 -16.55 1.39
CA VAL A 124 4.11 -17.06 0.84
C VAL A 124 4.29 -18.41 0.18
N ALA A 125 5.36 -18.60 -0.60
CA ALA A 125 5.69 -19.87 -1.23
C ALA A 125 5.88 -20.98 -0.18
N ALA A 126 6.67 -20.72 0.86
CA ALA A 126 6.90 -21.66 1.95
C ALA A 126 5.60 -22.02 2.67
N LYS A 127 4.79 -21.01 3.05
CA LYS A 127 3.50 -21.25 3.71
C LYS A 127 2.55 -22.04 2.83
N TYR A 128 2.44 -21.71 1.55
CA TYR A 128 1.58 -22.44 0.60
C TYR A 128 2.03 -23.89 0.44
N SER A 129 3.33 -24.14 0.30
CA SER A 129 3.89 -25.50 0.15
C SER A 129 3.72 -26.38 1.40
N ALA A 130 3.60 -25.77 2.58
CA ALA A 130 3.40 -26.48 3.83
C ALA A 130 1.93 -26.90 4.06
N ILE A 131 0.98 -26.36 3.29
CA ILE A 131 -0.45 -26.70 3.44
C ILE A 131 -0.72 -28.01 2.70
N THR A 132 -1.17 -29.03 3.44
CA THR A 132 -1.51 -30.34 2.89
C THR A 132 -2.97 -30.44 2.46
N SER A 133 -3.88 -29.75 3.16
CA SER A 133 -5.32 -29.77 2.84
C SER A 133 -5.65 -28.86 1.64
N PRO A 134 -6.39 -29.37 0.64
CA PRO A 134 -6.91 -28.55 -0.46
C PRO A 134 -7.83 -27.42 0.01
N GLU A 135 -8.62 -27.63 1.06
CA GLU A 135 -9.54 -26.66 1.62
C GLU A 135 -8.79 -25.50 2.28
N ASP A 136 -7.80 -25.82 3.12
CA ASP A 136 -6.94 -24.82 3.76
C ASP A 136 -6.14 -24.02 2.73
N SER A 137 -5.70 -24.69 1.65
CA SER A 137 -4.98 -24.05 0.56
C SER A 137 -5.85 -23.03 -0.16
N LYS A 138 -7.12 -23.38 -0.47
CA LYS A 138 -8.10 -22.47 -1.07
C LYS A 138 -8.39 -21.29 -0.15
N THR A 139 -8.58 -21.53 1.15
CA THR A 139 -8.82 -20.47 2.15
C THR A 139 -7.64 -19.51 2.20
N PHE A 140 -6.41 -20.02 2.31
CA PHE A 140 -5.21 -19.21 2.35
C PHE A 140 -5.04 -18.36 1.08
N VAL A 141 -5.30 -18.92 -0.11
CA VAL A 141 -5.28 -18.18 -1.38
C VAL A 141 -6.31 -17.04 -1.36
N ALA A 142 -7.53 -17.31 -0.90
CA ALA A 142 -8.60 -16.32 -0.85
C ALA A 142 -8.25 -15.16 0.11
N GLU A 143 -7.79 -15.47 1.32
CA GLU A 143 -7.35 -14.48 2.31
C GLU A 143 -6.21 -13.61 1.80
N ARG A 144 -5.20 -14.23 1.16
CA ARG A 144 -4.06 -13.49 0.57
C ARG A 144 -4.51 -12.54 -0.52
N LYS A 145 -5.39 -12.99 -1.42
CA LYS A 145 -5.94 -12.13 -2.48
C LYS A 145 -6.70 -10.94 -1.90
N GLU A 146 -7.48 -11.15 -0.84
CA GLU A 146 -8.22 -10.06 -0.21
C GLU A 146 -7.29 -9.06 0.50
N LEU A 147 -6.29 -9.56 1.23
CA LEU A 147 -5.26 -8.72 1.83
C LEU A 147 -4.54 -7.85 0.79
N ILE A 148 -4.20 -8.41 -0.37
CA ILE A 148 -3.50 -7.65 -1.43
C ILE A 148 -4.39 -6.53 -1.99
N LYS A 149 -5.69 -6.77 -2.17
CA LYS A 149 -6.63 -5.72 -2.57
C LYS A 149 -6.62 -4.57 -1.56
N HIS A 150 -6.73 -4.88 -0.27
CA HIS A 150 -6.65 -3.87 0.78
C HIS A 150 -5.31 -3.10 0.76
N ILE A 151 -4.19 -3.81 0.59
CA ILE A 151 -2.87 -3.18 0.47
C ILE A 151 -2.82 -2.20 -0.70
N TYR A 152 -3.36 -2.59 -1.86
CA TYR A 152 -3.36 -1.75 -3.06
C TYR A 152 -4.25 -0.53 -2.91
N THR A 153 -5.49 -0.70 -2.46
CA THR A 153 -6.40 0.42 -2.22
C THR A 153 -5.79 1.43 -1.25
N HIS A 154 -5.20 0.96 -0.15
CA HIS A 154 -4.52 1.84 0.80
C HIS A 154 -3.26 2.49 0.21
N ALA A 155 -2.46 1.75 -0.56
CA ALA A 155 -1.27 2.29 -1.21
C ALA A 155 -1.61 3.41 -2.19
N GLU A 156 -2.67 3.25 -2.99
CA GLU A 156 -3.16 4.28 -3.91
C GLU A 156 -3.59 5.55 -3.16
N GLN A 157 -4.28 5.41 -2.03
CA GLN A 157 -4.61 6.54 -1.15
C GLN A 157 -3.35 7.25 -0.64
N CYS A 158 -2.33 6.49 -0.21
CA CYS A 158 -1.06 7.05 0.25
C CYS A 158 -0.32 7.80 -0.85
N GLU A 159 -0.33 7.28 -2.08
CA GLU A 159 0.31 7.92 -3.23
C GLU A 159 -0.34 9.27 -3.54
N VAL A 160 -1.68 9.34 -3.55
CA VAL A 160 -2.42 10.60 -3.77
C VAL A 160 -2.10 11.63 -2.68
N CYS A 161 -2.13 11.20 -1.42
CA CYS A 161 -1.83 12.03 -0.26
C CYS A 161 -0.39 12.56 -0.24
N ALA A 162 0.57 11.72 -0.61
CA ALA A 162 1.99 12.08 -0.64
C ALA A 162 2.30 13.13 -1.71
N VAL A 163 1.63 13.08 -2.86
CA VAL A 163 1.82 14.05 -3.96
C VAL A 163 1.26 15.43 -3.62
N GLN A 164 0.21 15.51 -2.81
CA GLN A 164 -0.41 16.79 -2.41
C GLN A 164 0.33 17.53 -1.29
N SER A 165 1.42 16.95 -0.77
CA SER A 165 2.15 17.45 0.40
C SER A 165 3.49 18.13 0.05
N PHE A 166 3.79 18.36 -1.24
CA PHE A 166 5.03 18.98 -1.72
C PHE A 166 4.78 20.12 -2.72
#